data_AF-A0A7G9AZ37-F1
#
_entry.id   AF-A0A7G9AZ37-F1
#
_cell.length_a   1.000
_cell.length_b   1.000
_cell.length_c   1.000
_cell.angle_alpha   90.00
_cell.angle_beta   90.00
_cell.angle_gamma   90.00
#
_symmetry.space_group_name_H-M   'P 1'
#
loop_
_entity.id
_entity.type
_entity.pdbx_description
1 polymer ?
#
loop_
_entity_poly.entity_id
_entity_poly.type
_entity_poly.pdbx_seq_one_letter_code
_entity_poly.pdbx_strand_id
1 'polypeptide(L)'
;MSQIYKELAEKSQDWVRIEFEAKSHLAHELTSVFLSSQSDLETKNIILSAILDKYMLFYKNSGRLHPITKRMLEELANKNFKFTPLKPQDNSFEKSLTHIKKGSGLFPTLWKADQIWGEGSSEELMIWLLTEYKTSFFPNPTHNSWLSKHKYKLSKTKKPWIRSPKI
;
A
#
# COMPACT_ATOMS: atom_id res chain seq x y z
N MET A 1 -1.35 8.50 3.87
CA MET A 1 -2.50 8.15 3.01
C MET A 1 -1.99 8.01 1.58
N SER A 2 -2.31 6.92 0.85
CA SER A 2 -1.87 6.81 -0.54
C SER A 2 -2.50 7.92 -1.38
N GLN A 3 -1.81 8.38 -2.44
CA GLN A 3 -2.27 9.49 -3.28
C GLN A 3 -3.64 9.21 -3.94
N ILE A 4 -3.98 7.93 -4.15
CA ILE A 4 -5.27 7.47 -4.68
C ILE A 4 -6.43 7.82 -3.73
N TYR A 5 -6.28 7.51 -2.44
CA TYR A 5 -7.36 7.72 -1.48
C TYR A 5 -7.66 9.20 -1.27
N LYS A 6 -6.64 10.06 -1.42
CA LYS A 6 -6.79 11.51 -1.36
C LYS A 6 -7.64 12.02 -2.54
N GLU A 7 -7.29 11.62 -3.76
CA GLU A 7 -8.01 12.04 -4.97
C GLU A 7 -9.47 11.54 -5.00
N LEU A 8 -9.75 10.36 -4.42
CA LEU A 8 -11.12 9.84 -4.30
C LEU A 8 -11.91 10.58 -3.22
N ALA A 9 -11.30 10.85 -2.07
CA ALA A 9 -11.95 11.61 -1.00
C ALA A 9 -12.30 13.04 -1.46
N GLU A 10 -11.41 13.70 -2.20
CA GLU A 10 -11.64 15.05 -2.75
C GLU A 10 -12.81 15.12 -3.75
N LYS A 11 -13.20 14.00 -4.35
CA LYS A 11 -14.33 13.90 -5.30
C LYS A 11 -15.62 13.39 -4.67
N SER A 12 -15.58 12.96 -3.40
CA SER A 12 -16.75 12.42 -2.72
C SER A 12 -17.52 13.52 -1.99
N GLN A 13 -18.86 13.44 -2.04
CA GLN A 13 -19.75 14.31 -1.26
C GLN A 13 -19.72 13.95 0.24
N ASP A 14 -19.47 12.68 0.55
CA ASP A 14 -19.37 12.14 1.90
C ASP A 14 -18.29 11.05 1.93
N TRP A 15 -17.42 11.07 2.93
CA TRP A 15 -16.32 10.12 3.05
C TRP A 15 -16.13 9.71 4.50
N VAL A 16 -16.40 8.44 4.79
CA VAL A 16 -16.14 7.82 6.08
C VAL A 16 -15.02 6.81 5.92
N ARG A 17 -13.91 7.01 6.65
CA ARG A 17 -12.83 6.03 6.75
C ARG A 17 -12.88 5.36 8.12
N ILE A 18 -12.90 4.03 8.11
CA ILE A 18 -12.74 3.22 9.31
C ILE A 18 -11.35 2.59 9.23
N GLU A 19 -10.57 2.80 10.29
CA GLU A 19 -9.27 2.15 10.47
C GLU A 19 -9.38 1.20 11.65
N PHE A 20 -8.92 -0.03 11.47
CA PHE A 20 -8.92 -1.06 12.49
C PHE A 20 -7.49 -1.56 12.68
N GLU A 21 -6.98 -1.41 13.90
CA GLU A 21 -5.65 -1.88 14.29
C GLU A 21 -5.82 -3.08 15.24
N ALA A 22 -5.28 -4.23 14.86
CA ALA A 22 -5.20 -5.42 15.71
C ALA A 22 -3.78 -5.56 16.27
N LYS A 23 -3.67 -5.96 17.54
CA LYS A 23 -2.39 -6.19 18.24
C LYS A 23 -2.37 -7.54 18.93
N SER A 24 -1.16 -8.03 19.20
CA SER A 24 -0.91 -9.21 20.02
C SER A 24 -1.71 -10.44 19.54
N HIS A 25 -2.42 -11.13 20.43
CA HIS A 25 -3.14 -12.36 20.12
C HIS A 25 -4.12 -12.22 18.95
N LEU A 26 -4.93 -11.15 18.95
CA LEU A 26 -5.89 -10.89 17.88
C LEU A 26 -5.21 -10.69 16.52
N ALA A 27 -4.03 -10.05 16.49
CA ALA A 27 -3.28 -9.91 15.24
C ALA A 27 -2.83 -11.27 14.70
N HIS A 28 -2.39 -12.18 15.58
CA HIS A 28 -2.00 -13.53 15.18
C HIS A 28 -3.18 -14.34 14.65
N GLU A 29 -4.32 -14.32 15.35
CA GLU A 29 -5.54 -15.01 14.92
C GLU A 29 -6.02 -14.50 13.55
N LEU A 30 -6.12 -13.18 13.38
CA LEU A 30 -6.50 -12.59 12.10
C LEU A 30 -5.50 -12.96 11.00
N THR A 31 -4.20 -12.96 11.29
CA THR A 31 -3.18 -13.38 10.31
C THR A 31 -3.40 -14.83 9.88
N SER A 32 -3.63 -15.75 10.82
CA SER A 32 -3.91 -17.16 10.51
C SER A 32 -5.15 -17.31 9.63
N VAL A 33 -6.23 -16.61 9.96
CA VAL A 33 -7.49 -16.68 9.21
C VAL A 33 -7.35 -16.05 7.81
N PHE A 34 -6.61 -14.95 7.69
CA PHE A 34 -6.30 -14.35 6.38
C PHE A 34 -5.46 -15.27 5.50
N LEU A 35 -4.47 -15.96 6.07
CA LEU A 35 -3.63 -16.91 5.33
C LEU A 35 -4.41 -18.16 4.88
N SER A 36 -5.45 -18.56 5.61
CA SER A 36 -6.32 -19.67 5.22
C SER A 36 -7.41 -19.31 4.21
N SER A 37 -7.69 -18.02 4.02
CA SER A 37 -8.72 -17.53 3.10
C SER A 37 -8.45 -17.96 1.65
N GLN A 38 -9.44 -18.53 0.98
CA GLN A 38 -9.33 -19.05 -0.38
C GLN A 38 -9.93 -18.11 -1.44
N SER A 39 -10.53 -17.00 -1.02
CA SER A 39 -11.17 -16.07 -1.96
C SER A 39 -11.19 -14.63 -1.45
N ASP A 40 -11.26 -13.68 -2.38
CA ASP A 40 -11.48 -12.27 -2.06
C ASP A 40 -12.75 -12.05 -1.23
N LEU A 41 -13.80 -12.84 -1.48
CA LEU A 41 -15.05 -12.75 -0.73
C LEU A 41 -14.86 -13.14 0.73
N GLU A 42 -14.16 -14.24 0.97
CA GLU A 42 -13.85 -14.72 2.32
C GLU A 42 -12.98 -13.71 3.07
N THR A 43 -11.93 -13.19 2.42
CA THR A 43 -11.08 -12.13 2.98
C THR A 43 -11.88 -10.89 3.37
N LYS A 44 -12.83 -10.46 2.54
CA LYS A 44 -13.69 -9.30 2.84
C LYS A 44 -14.64 -9.56 4.02
N ASN A 45 -15.17 -10.77 4.12
CA ASN A 45 -15.97 -11.18 5.27
C ASN A 45 -15.14 -11.14 6.56
N ILE A 46 -13.92 -11.68 6.53
CA ILE A 46 -13.00 -11.67 7.68
C ILE A 46 -12.76 -10.23 8.16
N ILE A 47 -12.51 -9.28 7.25
CA ILE A 47 -12.31 -7.86 7.59
C ILE A 47 -13.54 -7.28 8.29
N LEU A 48 -14.73 -7.45 7.72
CA LEU A 48 -15.96 -6.90 8.31
C LEU A 48 -16.29 -7.55 9.66
N SER A 49 -16.15 -8.86 9.77
CA SER A 49 -16.35 -9.58 11.03
C SER A 49 -15.39 -9.08 12.11
N ALA A 50 -14.09 -8.95 11.81
CA ALA A 50 -13.10 -8.45 12.77
C ALA A 50 -13.43 -7.05 13.31
N ILE A 51 -13.97 -6.18 12.45
CA ILE A 51 -14.43 -4.85 12.87
C ILE A 51 -15.68 -4.95 13.73
N LEU A 52 -16.69 -5.70 13.27
CA LEU A 52 -18.01 -5.80 13.92
C LEU A 52 -17.96 -6.51 15.27
N ASP A 53 -17.07 -7.49 15.44
CA ASP A 53 -16.86 -8.20 16.71
C ASP A 53 -16.37 -7.26 17.82
N LYS A 54 -15.69 -6.17 17.45
CA LYS A 54 -15.15 -5.17 18.38
C LYS A 54 -16.00 -3.91 18.45
N TYR A 55 -16.55 -3.49 17.31
CA TYR A 55 -17.12 -2.15 17.15
C TYR A 55 -18.43 -2.19 16.35
N MET A 56 -19.51 -1.83 17.04
CA MET A 56 -20.81 -1.53 16.46
C MET A 56 -21.26 -0.14 16.91
N LEU A 57 -21.76 0.66 15.96
CA LEU A 57 -22.16 2.04 16.18
C LEU A 57 -23.69 2.13 16.24
N PHE A 58 -24.19 2.85 17.24
CA PHE A 58 -25.62 3.04 17.49
C PHE A 58 -25.94 4.52 17.73
N TYR A 59 -27.14 4.94 17.35
CA TYR A 59 -27.67 6.23 17.77
C TYR A 59 -28.02 6.20 19.26
N LYS A 60 -27.35 7.04 20.07
CA LYS A 60 -27.51 7.07 21.53
C LYS A 60 -28.97 7.13 21.99
N ASN A 61 -29.79 7.97 21.35
CA ASN A 61 -31.16 8.25 21.83
C ASN A 61 -32.19 7.21 21.39
N SER A 62 -31.94 6.46 20.31
CA SER A 62 -32.91 5.50 19.77
C SER A 62 -32.47 4.05 19.87
N GLY A 63 -31.20 3.79 20.22
CA GLY A 63 -30.60 2.45 20.21
C GLY A 63 -30.54 1.83 18.81
N ARG A 64 -30.92 2.56 17.76
CA ARG A 64 -30.92 2.05 16.39
C ARG A 64 -29.49 1.97 15.87
N LEU A 65 -29.23 0.94 15.05
CA LEU A 65 -27.96 0.80 14.33
C LEU A 65 -27.68 2.06 13.51
N HIS A 66 -26.46 2.57 13.66
CA HIS A 66 -25.96 3.62 12.79
C HIS A 66 -25.83 3.08 11.35
N PRO A 67 -26.05 3.89 10.30
CA PRO A 67 -25.97 3.45 8.91
C PRO A 67 -24.68 2.72 8.56
N ILE A 68 -23.56 3.09 9.17
CA ILE A 68 -22.26 2.43 8.99
C ILE A 68 -22.33 0.95 9.39
N THR A 69 -22.75 0.66 10.63
CA THR A 69 -22.86 -0.72 11.13
C THR A 69 -23.94 -1.49 10.40
N LYS A 70 -25.07 -0.85 10.10
CA LYS A 70 -26.14 -1.47 9.30
C LYS A 70 -25.63 -1.93 7.94
N ARG A 71 -24.90 -1.07 7.21
CA ARG A 71 -24.33 -1.42 5.90
C ARG A 71 -23.31 -2.54 6.00
N MET A 72 -22.41 -2.53 6.99
CA MET A 72 -21.45 -3.63 7.16
C MET A 72 -22.13 -4.99 7.40
N LEU A 73 -23.20 -5.01 8.21
CA LEU A 73 -24.00 -6.23 8.43
C LEU A 73 -24.74 -6.67 7.16
N GLU A 74 -25.31 -5.74 6.40
CA GLU A 74 -25.98 -6.03 5.13
C GLU A 74 -25.00 -6.60 4.09
N GLU A 75 -23.79 -6.05 4.00
CA GLU A 75 -22.74 -6.56 3.09
C GLU A 75 -22.28 -7.97 3.47
N LEU A 76 -22.11 -8.25 4.78
CA LEU A 76 -21.82 -9.61 5.26
C LEU A 76 -22.94 -10.60 4.93
N ALA A 77 -24.20 -10.20 5.10
CA ALA A 77 -25.35 -11.06 4.83
C ALA A 77 -25.53 -11.34 3.33
N ASN A 78 -25.38 -10.31 2.50
CA ASN A 78 -25.60 -10.40 1.05
C ASN A 78 -24.39 -10.91 0.27
N LYS A 79 -23.18 -10.89 0.87
CA LYS A 79 -21.91 -11.31 0.27
C LYS A 79 -21.59 -10.61 -1.06
N ASN A 80 -22.09 -9.39 -1.27
CA ASN A 80 -22.06 -8.71 -2.57
C ASN A 80 -21.10 -7.50 -2.59
N PHE A 81 -19.82 -7.77 -2.33
CA PHE A 81 -18.79 -6.73 -2.29
C PHE A 81 -18.41 -6.25 -3.68
N LYS A 82 -19.05 -5.17 -4.15
CA LYS A 82 -18.67 -4.48 -5.39
C LYS A 82 -17.74 -3.32 -5.09
N PHE A 83 -16.44 -3.55 -5.24
CA PHE A 83 -15.48 -2.47 -5.33
C PHE A 83 -15.22 -2.16 -6.79
N THR A 84 -15.23 -0.88 -7.15
CA THR A 84 -14.59 -0.46 -8.41
C THR A 84 -13.10 -0.77 -8.25
N PRO A 85 -12.52 -1.66 -9.09
CA PRO A 85 -11.10 -1.95 -8.99
C PRO A 85 -10.34 -0.64 -9.17
N LEU A 86 -9.51 -0.30 -8.19
CA LEU A 86 -8.57 0.80 -8.35
C LEU A 86 -7.67 0.43 -9.53
N LYS A 87 -7.69 1.24 -10.59
CA LYS A 87 -6.76 1.06 -11.69
C LYS A 87 -5.35 1.10 -11.08
N PRO A 88 -4.48 0.12 -11.38
CA PRO A 88 -3.09 0.17 -10.97
C PRO A 88 -2.53 1.53 -11.34
N GLN A 89 -2.04 2.28 -10.36
CA GLN A 89 -1.47 3.58 -10.63
C GLN A 89 -0.30 3.38 -11.57
N ASP A 90 -0.44 3.93 -12.78
CA ASP A 90 0.66 4.06 -13.70
C ASP A 90 1.61 5.16 -13.20
N ASN A 91 2.46 4.77 -12.24
CA ASN A 91 3.43 5.67 -11.66
C ASN A 91 4.57 5.89 -12.66
N SER A 92 4.74 7.14 -13.10
CA SER A 92 5.92 7.53 -13.88
C SER A 92 7.20 7.15 -13.12
N PHE A 93 8.24 6.76 -13.85
CA PHE A 93 9.52 6.37 -13.28
C PHE A 93 10.11 7.42 -12.31
N GLU A 94 9.94 8.70 -12.62
CA GLU A 94 10.38 9.84 -11.81
C GLU A 94 9.66 9.93 -10.46
N LYS A 95 8.37 9.55 -10.42
CA LYS A 95 7.60 9.47 -9.18
C LYS A 95 8.13 8.32 -8.31
N SER A 96 8.44 7.18 -8.91
CA SER A 96 9.06 6.04 -8.20
C SER A 96 10.42 6.43 -7.61
N LEU A 97 11.28 7.11 -8.38
CA LEU A 97 12.55 7.63 -7.87
C LEU A 97 12.35 8.64 -6.73
N THR A 98 11.37 9.54 -6.86
CA THR A 98 11.05 10.52 -5.81
C THR A 98 10.59 9.82 -4.53
N HIS A 99 9.76 8.78 -4.66
CA HIS A 99 9.33 7.98 -3.52
C HIS A 99 10.50 7.25 -2.85
N ILE A 100 11.43 6.67 -3.61
CA ILE A 100 12.64 6.05 -3.05
C ILE A 100 13.48 7.07 -2.26
N LYS A 101 13.59 8.31 -2.75
CA LYS A 101 14.36 9.35 -2.07
C LYS A 101 13.68 9.91 -0.82
N LYS A 102 12.35 10.09 -0.86
CA LYS A 102 11.62 10.88 0.16
C LYS A 102 10.66 10.07 1.03
N GLY A 103 10.19 8.92 0.56
CA GLY A 103 9.04 8.20 1.12
C GLY A 103 9.26 6.72 1.43
N SER A 104 10.32 6.08 0.92
CA SER A 104 10.59 4.66 1.19
C SER A 104 11.41 4.42 2.47
N GLY A 105 11.97 5.48 3.06
CA GLY A 105 12.89 5.37 4.20
C GLY A 105 14.31 4.97 3.85
N LEU A 106 14.65 4.75 2.56
CA LEU A 106 16.00 4.35 2.14
C LEU A 106 17.10 5.31 2.65
N PHE A 107 16.92 6.62 2.47
CA PHE A 107 17.93 7.61 2.84
C PHE A 107 18.16 7.68 4.37
N PRO A 108 17.10 7.73 5.21
CA PRO A 108 17.26 7.54 6.66
C PRO A 108 17.96 6.24 7.04
N THR A 109 17.70 5.13 6.35
CA THR A 109 18.36 3.85 6.61
C THR A 109 19.84 3.88 6.27
N LEU A 110 20.22 4.46 5.12
CA LEU A 110 21.61 4.66 4.74
C LEU A 110 22.35 5.51 5.78
N TRP A 111 21.78 6.64 6.17
CA TRP A 111 22.36 7.49 7.19
C TRP A 111 22.55 6.75 8.52
N LYS A 112 21.55 5.98 8.97
CA LYS A 112 21.65 5.15 10.18
C LYS A 112 22.75 4.09 10.06
N ALA A 113 22.96 3.50 8.89
CA ALA A 113 24.02 2.53 8.69
C ALA A 113 25.39 3.15 9.00
N ASP A 114 25.66 4.34 8.46
CA ASP A 114 26.89 5.06 8.76
C ASP A 114 27.02 5.44 10.25
N GLN A 115 25.90 5.79 10.91
CA GLN A 115 25.93 6.14 12.34
C GLN A 115 26.19 4.94 13.27
N ILE A 116 25.76 3.74 12.86
CA ILE A 116 25.85 2.54 13.72
C ILE A 116 27.18 1.81 13.50
N TRP A 117 27.62 1.69 12.24
CA TRP A 117 28.76 0.85 11.86
C TRP A 117 29.96 1.64 11.31
N GLY A 118 29.85 2.96 11.23
CA GLY A 118 30.93 3.85 10.79
C GLY A 118 30.81 4.25 9.31
N GLU A 119 31.64 5.22 8.92
CA GLU A 119 31.67 5.78 7.57
C GLU A 119 31.91 4.71 6.50
N GLY A 120 31.11 4.73 5.43
CA GLY A 120 31.20 3.76 4.32
C GLY A 120 30.20 2.61 4.42
N SER A 121 29.58 2.40 5.59
CA SER A 121 28.56 1.35 5.79
C SER A 121 27.33 1.52 4.89
N SER A 122 26.97 2.76 4.56
CA SER A 122 25.89 3.04 3.60
C SER A 122 26.23 2.59 2.18
N GLU A 123 27.50 2.64 1.78
CA GLU A 123 27.95 2.17 0.46
C GLU A 123 27.90 0.65 0.39
N GLU A 124 28.39 -0.04 1.42
CA GLU A 124 28.29 -1.49 1.56
C GLU A 124 26.83 -1.95 1.49
N LEU A 125 25.92 -1.27 2.19
CA LEU A 125 24.49 -1.53 2.15
C LEU A 125 23.91 -1.33 0.73
N MET A 126 24.32 -0.29 0.01
CA MET A 126 23.88 -0.07 -1.38
C MET A 126 24.38 -1.16 -2.33
N ILE A 127 25.63 -1.62 -2.16
CA ILE A 127 26.20 -2.74 -2.93
C ILE A 127 25.43 -4.03 -2.64
N TRP A 128 25.10 -4.28 -1.38
CA TRP A 128 24.30 -5.43 -0.98
C TRP A 128 22.90 -5.39 -1.62
N LEU A 129 22.19 -4.26 -1.54
CA LEU A 129 20.87 -4.08 -2.19
C LEU A 129 20.93 -4.29 -3.70
N LEU A 130 21.98 -3.82 -4.37
CA LEU A 130 22.17 -4.02 -5.79
C LEU A 130 22.42 -5.50 -6.13
N THR A 131 23.15 -6.20 -5.28
CA THR A 131 23.39 -7.64 -5.42
C THR A 131 22.07 -8.40 -5.30
N GLU A 132 21.29 -8.14 -4.26
CA GLU A 132 19.95 -8.74 -4.08
C GLU A 132 19.02 -8.48 -5.26
N TYR A 133 19.01 -7.26 -5.80
CA TYR A 133 18.24 -6.97 -7.01
C TYR A 133 18.69 -7.83 -8.21
N LYS A 134 19.98 -8.10 -8.36
CA LYS A 134 20.49 -8.89 -9.50
C LYS A 134 20.30 -10.40 -9.31
N THR A 135 20.34 -10.89 -8.08
CA THR A 135 20.30 -12.33 -7.79
C THR A 135 18.91 -12.85 -7.46
N SER A 136 18.07 -12.02 -6.84
CA SER A 136 16.85 -12.46 -6.17
C SER A 136 15.57 -11.87 -6.78
N PHE A 137 15.65 -10.76 -7.54
CA PHE A 137 14.47 -10.11 -8.10
C PHE A 137 14.06 -10.70 -9.46
N PHE A 138 12.79 -11.09 -9.56
CA PHE A 138 12.18 -11.52 -10.82
C PHE A 138 11.06 -10.54 -11.24
N PRO A 139 11.07 -10.04 -12.48
CA PRO A 139 10.00 -9.18 -12.96
C PRO A 139 8.67 -9.94 -13.03
N ASN A 140 7.58 -9.32 -12.58
CA ASN A 140 6.24 -9.88 -12.63
C ASN A 140 5.48 -9.28 -13.85
N PRO A 141 4.27 -9.79 -14.17
CA PRO A 141 3.50 -9.28 -15.31
C PRO A 141 3.23 -7.77 -15.26
N THR A 142 3.09 -7.18 -14.07
CA THR A 142 2.91 -5.74 -13.88
C THR A 142 4.17 -4.96 -14.30
N HIS A 143 5.36 -5.43 -13.92
CA HIS A 143 6.63 -4.83 -14.35
C HIS A 143 6.76 -4.84 -15.88
N ASN A 144 6.42 -5.96 -16.52
CA ASN A 144 6.48 -6.10 -17.97
C ASN A 144 5.44 -5.22 -18.70
N SER A 145 4.21 -5.16 -18.18
CA SER A 145 3.14 -4.30 -18.73
C SER A 145 3.47 -2.82 -18.61
N TRP A 146 4.09 -2.41 -17.51
CA TRP A 146 4.57 -1.04 -17.35
C TRP A 146 5.71 -0.77 -18.34
N LEU A 147 6.70 -1.66 -18.43
CA LEU A 147 7.83 -1.47 -19.34
C LEU A 147 7.39 -1.32 -20.80
N SER A 148 6.45 -2.15 -21.29
CA SER A 148 5.97 -2.07 -22.67
C SER A 148 5.32 -0.72 -23.00
N LYS A 149 4.67 -0.08 -22.02
CA LYS A 149 4.03 1.23 -22.17
C LYS A 149 5.03 2.40 -22.15
N HIS A 150 6.04 2.35 -21.29
CA HIS A 150 6.88 3.53 -21.01
C HIS A 150 8.29 3.46 -21.63
N LYS A 151 8.81 2.27 -21.93
CA LYS A 151 10.22 2.07 -22.34
C LYS A 151 10.61 2.96 -23.52
N TYR A 152 9.82 2.97 -24.59
CA TYR A 152 10.15 3.73 -25.80
C TYR A 152 10.24 5.23 -25.55
N LYS A 153 9.32 5.77 -24.75
CA LYS A 153 9.31 7.20 -24.42
C LYS A 153 10.50 7.56 -23.53
N LEU A 154 10.75 6.75 -22.50
CA LEU A 154 11.85 6.97 -21.55
C LEU A 154 13.23 6.72 -22.16
N SER A 155 13.37 5.82 -23.12
CA SER A 155 14.67 5.60 -23.80
C SER A 155 15.13 6.81 -24.62
N LYS A 156 14.22 7.74 -24.93
CA LYS A 156 14.53 9.00 -25.61
C LYS A 156 14.87 10.14 -24.65
N THR A 157 14.73 9.94 -23.34
CA THR A 157 15.07 10.94 -22.33
C THR A 157 16.44 10.63 -21.71
N LYS A 158 17.07 11.64 -21.09
CA LYS A 158 18.27 11.40 -20.30
C LYS A 158 17.91 10.63 -19.03
N LYS A 159 18.82 9.77 -18.57
CA LYS A 159 18.66 9.06 -17.29
C LYS A 159 18.48 10.10 -16.18
N PRO A 160 17.42 10.01 -15.35
CA PRO A 160 17.09 11.06 -14.36
C PRO A 160 18.16 11.31 -13.30
N TRP A 161 19.05 10.35 -13.06
CA TRP A 161 20.16 10.45 -12.11
C TRP A 161 21.46 10.99 -12.72
N ILE A 162 21.53 11.15 -14.05
CA ILE A 162 22.65 11.85 -14.69
C ILE A 162 22.36 13.35 -14.56
N ARG A 163 23.11 14.05 -13.70
CA ARG A 163 23.05 15.51 -13.62
C ARG A 163 23.46 16.09 -14.98
N SER A 164 22.61 16.92 -15.59
CA SER A 164 23.13 17.90 -16.55
C SER A 164 24.10 18.80 -15.78
N PRO A 165 25.31 19.09 -16.30
CA PRO A 165 26.16 20.10 -15.68
C PRO A 165 25.33 21.38 -15.56
N LYS A 166 25.32 21.99 -14.37
CA LYS A 166 24.82 23.35 -14.24
C LYS A 166 25.78 24.21 -15.08
N ILE A 167 25.25 24.77 -16.17
CA ILE A 167 25.91 25.84 -16.91
C ILE A 167 25.96 27.06 -15.99
#